data_AF-A0A2K9NNG9-F1
#
_entry.id   AF-A0A2K9NNG9-F1
#
_cell.length_a   1.000
_cell.length_b   1.000
_cell.length_c   1.000
_cell.angle_alpha   90.00
_cell.angle_beta   90.00
_cell.angle_gamma   90.00
#
_symmetry.space_group_name_H-M   'P 1'
#
loop_
_entity.id
_entity.type
_entity.pdbx_description
1 polymer ?
#
loop_
_entity_poly.entity_id
_entity_poly.type
_entity_poly.pdbx_seq_one_letter_code
_entity_poly.pdbx_strand_id
1 'polypeptide(L)'
;MTNKNKDQNPNAPLKHENHTLQSRRDFLSQGFLTGMSFTMLPGLLPLLKMNSAHALECGFGTQEAITRIPVMIFDLSGGANLVGSNVMVGKAGGQMDFITNYESLGLPTAMHPKNAGQTNNELGLVFHNDSAILRGIRNTTAVTTRAKVEGGVFCAASNDDTQNNPHNPMYWLTKAGVVGELAPIAGTINSESGGNSMAPQSSLIPTLKPVTLNSPQDALSLVNIGRLGSLYGTEKAQKVLKTIENLSAQKLKQFNAKALPDQIKDLVNCGYIQSQDLLNRFSATAVDPTQDAMVRQAFPNIANNNDQRRTATMAKLILDGYVGVGTVEKGGYDYHDNTRSSGETRDSEIGEMIGRVMELASLKQKDILIYVFTDGGVSASGATDDSQNGRGKIPWTGDSSQRSSSFMLLYRHAGKATLRTADKRQIGAFKDNGAVDTNATMVSNSVTNLSKAVVANYLSLSGQESKLADVVGDNPFGSSINSYLFFNPIK
;
A
#
# COMPACT_ATOMS: atom_id res chain seq x y z
N MET A 1 -4.47 72.19 -20.40
CA MET A 1 -3.81 71.31 -21.41
C MET A 1 -3.38 70.04 -20.66
N THR A 2 -4.24 69.01 -20.72
CA THR A 2 -3.95 67.67 -21.30
C THR A 2 -3.00 66.78 -20.49
N ASN A 3 -3.55 65.90 -19.66
CA ASN A 3 -3.63 64.48 -20.03
C ASN A 3 -4.54 63.68 -19.06
N LYS A 4 -5.70 63.27 -19.59
CA LYS A 4 -6.57 62.21 -19.06
C LYS A 4 -6.07 60.88 -19.61
N ASN A 5 -5.82 59.90 -18.72
CA ASN A 5 -6.21 58.48 -18.81
C ASN A 5 -5.18 57.57 -18.13
N LYS A 6 -5.63 56.81 -17.13
CA LYS A 6 -5.60 55.34 -17.20
C LYS A 6 -6.56 54.75 -16.17
N ASP A 7 -7.45 53.91 -16.68
CA ASP A 7 -8.48 53.16 -15.97
C ASP A 7 -7.94 52.44 -14.73
N GLN A 8 -8.56 52.70 -13.57
CA GLN A 8 -8.41 51.85 -12.39
C GLN A 8 -9.45 50.73 -12.46
N ASN A 9 -8.97 49.51 -12.70
CA ASN A 9 -9.77 48.29 -12.59
C ASN A 9 -10.18 48.10 -11.11
N PRO A 10 -11.49 48.03 -10.78
CA PRO A 10 -11.96 47.94 -9.39
C PRO A 10 -11.59 46.64 -8.66
N ASN A 11 -11.03 45.64 -9.36
CA ASN A 11 -10.52 44.38 -8.77
C ASN A 11 -8.99 44.31 -8.69
N ALA A 12 -8.25 45.40 -8.96
CA ALA A 12 -6.81 45.42 -8.81
C ALA A 12 -6.41 45.76 -7.36
N PRO A 13 -5.44 45.06 -6.75
CA PRO A 13 -4.97 45.39 -5.40
C PRO A 13 -4.37 46.79 -5.37
N LEU A 14 -4.85 47.63 -4.45
CA LEU A 14 -4.38 48.99 -4.24
C LEU A 14 -2.91 48.96 -3.79
N LYS A 15 -2.04 49.67 -4.51
CA LYS A 15 -0.61 49.77 -4.21
C LYS A 15 -0.34 51.09 -3.48
N HIS A 16 0.27 51.03 -2.30
CA HIS A 16 0.83 52.22 -1.65
C HIS A 16 2.11 52.65 -2.38
N GLU A 17 2.31 53.97 -2.52
CA GLU A 17 3.35 54.58 -3.38
C GLU A 17 4.79 54.16 -3.06
N ASN A 18 5.04 53.58 -1.87
CA ASN A 18 6.38 53.22 -1.40
C ASN A 18 6.60 51.71 -1.20
N HIS A 19 5.78 50.83 -1.81
CA HIS A 19 5.97 49.37 -1.69
C HIS A 19 6.04 48.68 -3.06
N THR A 20 7.21 48.14 -3.40
CA THR A 20 7.42 47.29 -4.58
C THR A 20 6.96 45.86 -4.29
N LEU A 21 6.34 45.21 -5.29
CA LEU A 21 5.94 43.80 -5.20
C LEU A 21 7.19 42.93 -5.26
N GLN A 22 7.49 42.22 -4.18
CA GLN A 22 8.56 41.22 -4.16
C GLN A 22 8.04 39.86 -4.61
N SER A 23 8.78 39.18 -5.49
CA SER A 23 8.46 37.83 -5.92
C SER A 23 8.93 36.79 -4.87
N ARG A 24 8.39 35.56 -4.90
CA ARG A 24 8.87 34.45 -4.04
C ARG A 24 10.38 34.21 -4.14
N ARG A 25 11.01 34.55 -5.28
CA ARG A 25 12.47 34.48 -5.47
C ARG A 25 13.22 35.59 -4.74
N ASP A 26 12.63 36.78 -4.62
CA ASP A 26 13.22 37.91 -3.89
C ASP A 26 13.14 37.70 -2.38
N PHE A 27 12.09 37.03 -1.91
CA PHE A 27 11.97 36.63 -0.50
C PHE A 27 13.02 35.57 -0.10
N LEU A 28 13.38 34.66 -1.02
CA LEU A 28 14.42 33.67 -0.80
C LEU A 28 15.84 34.26 -0.91
N SER A 29 16.04 35.30 -1.73
CA SER A 29 17.35 35.96 -1.89
C SER A 29 17.70 36.93 -0.76
N GLN A 30 16.70 37.43 -0.01
CA GLN A 30 16.92 38.30 1.15
C GLN A 30 17.20 37.55 2.48
N GLY A 31 17.42 36.24 2.44
CA GLY A 31 18.07 35.51 3.54
C GLY A 31 17.27 35.37 4.83
N PHE A 32 15.94 35.58 4.82
CA PHE A 32 15.12 35.58 6.04
C PHE A 32 14.63 34.19 6.50
N LEU A 33 15.28 33.10 6.06
CA LEU A 33 14.97 31.72 6.50
C LEU A 33 16.14 31.00 7.19
N THR A 34 17.23 31.69 7.53
CA THR A 34 18.40 31.06 8.18
C THR A 34 18.45 31.20 9.71
N GLY A 35 17.36 31.65 10.37
CA GLY A 35 17.41 32.09 11.77
C GLY A 35 16.66 31.30 12.86
N MET A 36 15.83 30.30 12.56
CA MET A 36 15.02 29.60 13.61
C MET A 36 15.09 28.06 13.60
N SER A 37 15.96 27.45 12.80
CA SER A 37 16.00 25.98 12.66
C SER A 37 17.15 25.30 13.42
N PHE A 38 17.86 26.00 14.31
CA PHE A 38 19.04 25.44 15.00
C PHE A 38 18.86 25.07 16.47
N THR A 39 17.65 25.16 17.03
CA THR A 39 17.39 24.75 18.42
C THR A 39 16.38 23.62 18.49
N MET A 40 16.80 22.46 17.99
CA MET A 40 16.54 21.11 18.50
C MET A 40 16.86 20.12 17.38
N LEU A 41 18.16 19.93 17.11
CA LEU A 41 18.62 18.67 16.51
C LEU A 41 18.43 17.61 17.59
N PRO A 42 17.57 16.59 17.41
CA PRO A 42 17.75 15.36 18.15
C PRO A 42 19.16 14.86 17.78
N GLY A 43 20.03 14.68 18.77
CA GLY A 43 21.36 14.12 18.53
C GLY A 43 21.25 12.81 17.74
N LEU A 44 22.26 12.45 16.96
CA LEU A 44 22.28 11.29 16.05
C LEU A 44 22.11 9.90 16.72
N LEU A 45 21.77 9.84 18.01
CA LEU A 45 21.60 8.62 18.80
C LEU A 45 20.27 7.84 18.58
N PRO A 46 19.13 8.44 18.16
CA PRO A 46 17.93 7.70 17.81
C PRO A 46 18.05 6.93 16.49
N LEU A 47 18.90 7.38 15.55
CA LEU A 47 19.16 6.64 14.31
C LEU A 47 19.88 5.30 14.55
N LEU A 48 20.64 5.21 15.65
CA LEU A 48 21.28 3.97 16.11
C LEU A 48 20.32 3.05 16.89
N LYS A 49 19.08 3.48 17.16
CA LYS A 49 18.02 2.66 17.78
C LYS A 49 17.04 2.05 16.77
N MET A 50 17.18 2.36 15.47
CA MET A 50 16.44 1.69 14.39
C MET A 50 17.20 0.45 13.88
N ASN A 51 17.77 -0.36 14.78
CA ASN A 51 18.25 -1.70 14.47
C ASN A 51 17.27 -2.73 15.00
N SER A 52 16.15 -2.83 14.32
CA SER A 52 15.59 -4.15 14.06
C SER A 52 15.40 -4.16 12.55
N ALA A 53 16.18 -5.00 11.87
CA ALA A 53 16.23 -5.34 10.45
C ALA A 53 17.66 -5.91 10.31
N HIS A 54 17.74 -7.23 10.27
CA HIS A 54 18.93 -8.01 10.60
C HIS A 54 20.22 -7.59 9.88
N ALA A 55 21.13 -6.94 10.60
CA ALA A 55 22.56 -7.24 10.51
C ALA A 55 22.87 -8.20 11.66
N LEU A 56 22.69 -9.50 11.41
CA LEU A 56 23.04 -10.55 12.37
C LEU A 56 24.56 -10.70 12.41
N GLU A 57 25.27 -9.72 12.98
CA GLU A 57 26.63 -9.87 13.57
C GLU A 57 27.18 -8.59 14.23
N CYS A 58 26.36 -7.72 14.84
CA CYS A 58 26.86 -6.84 15.91
C CYS A 58 25.80 -6.87 17.03
N GLY A 59 25.97 -7.78 17.99
CA GLY A 59 24.92 -8.22 18.91
C GLY A 59 24.38 -7.14 19.84
N PHE A 60 23.10 -6.80 19.68
CA PHE A 60 22.29 -6.14 20.71
C PHE A 60 20.81 -6.58 20.59
N GLY A 61 20.30 -7.19 21.66
CA GLY A 61 18.90 -7.20 22.09
C GLY A 61 17.83 -7.70 21.12
N THR A 62 17.22 -8.83 21.46
CA THR A 62 15.95 -9.32 20.88
C THR A 62 14.81 -8.33 21.15
N GLN A 63 14.55 -7.40 20.22
CA GLN A 63 13.24 -6.74 20.15
C GLN A 63 12.23 -7.76 19.62
N GLU A 64 11.05 -7.81 20.26
CA GLU A 64 9.92 -8.65 19.83
C GLU A 64 9.72 -8.51 18.32
N ALA A 65 9.69 -9.63 17.62
CA ALA A 65 9.57 -9.67 16.17
C ALA A 65 8.18 -9.16 15.76
N ILE A 66 8.05 -7.85 15.55
CA ILE A 66 6.93 -7.30 14.78
C ILE A 66 7.03 -7.96 13.40
N THR A 67 6.03 -8.74 13.02
CA THR A 67 6.02 -9.36 11.70
C THR A 67 5.81 -8.27 10.65
N ARG A 68 6.91 -7.85 10.02
CA ARG A 68 6.98 -6.74 9.06
C ARG A 68 6.56 -7.21 7.68
N ILE A 69 5.31 -7.64 7.57
CA ILE A 69 4.75 -7.94 6.26
C ILE A 69 4.58 -6.61 5.54
N PRO A 70 5.22 -6.41 4.39
CA PRO A 70 5.03 -5.21 3.61
C PRO A 70 3.63 -5.24 2.97
N VAL A 71 3.09 -4.06 2.67
CA VAL A 71 1.70 -3.95 2.20
C VAL A 71 1.65 -3.31 0.82
N MET A 72 0.96 -3.97 -0.09
CA MET A 72 0.66 -3.43 -1.41
C MET A 72 -0.83 -3.16 -1.52
N ILE A 73 -1.17 -1.95 -1.94
CA ILE A 73 -2.53 -1.47 -2.08
C ILE A 73 -2.84 -1.31 -3.57
N PHE A 74 -3.97 -1.84 -4.03
CA PHE A 74 -4.53 -1.55 -5.34
C PHE A 74 -5.78 -0.68 -5.18
N ASP A 75 -5.72 0.51 -5.77
CA ASP A 75 -6.78 1.51 -5.79
C ASP A 75 -7.43 1.51 -7.17
N LEU A 76 -8.67 1.01 -7.25
CA LEU A 76 -9.40 0.88 -8.51
C LEU A 76 -10.33 2.07 -8.72
N SER A 77 -9.91 3.00 -9.57
CA SER A 77 -10.60 4.27 -9.78
C SER A 77 -11.77 4.14 -10.75
N GLY A 78 -12.97 4.52 -10.30
CA GLY A 78 -14.19 4.62 -11.12
C GLY A 78 -15.27 3.56 -10.85
N GLY A 79 -15.31 2.92 -9.68
CA GLY A 79 -16.40 1.98 -9.35
C GLY A 79 -16.25 0.57 -9.92
N ALA A 80 -15.24 -0.17 -9.47
CA ALA A 80 -15.02 -1.55 -9.85
C ALA A 80 -16.06 -2.51 -9.24
N ASN A 81 -16.43 -3.54 -9.99
CA ASN A 81 -17.16 -4.66 -9.45
C ASN A 81 -16.26 -5.56 -8.59
N LEU A 82 -16.26 -5.37 -7.27
CA LEU A 82 -15.59 -6.30 -6.36
C LEU A 82 -16.54 -7.38 -5.82
N VAL A 83 -17.85 -7.16 -5.84
CA VAL A 83 -18.86 -7.94 -5.09
C VAL A 83 -19.65 -8.91 -5.97
N GLY A 84 -19.96 -10.10 -5.44
CA GLY A 84 -20.81 -11.07 -6.10
C GLY A 84 -20.15 -11.73 -7.30
N SER A 85 -20.10 -11.05 -8.46
CA SER A 85 -19.53 -11.61 -9.69
C SER A 85 -18.00 -11.76 -9.68
N ASN A 86 -17.33 -11.11 -8.72
CA ASN A 86 -15.94 -11.38 -8.36
C ASN A 86 -15.82 -12.06 -6.99
N VAL A 87 -15.64 -11.29 -5.92
CA VAL A 87 -15.54 -11.82 -4.56
C VAL A 87 -16.94 -12.13 -4.05
N MET A 88 -17.17 -13.33 -3.51
CA MET A 88 -18.46 -13.67 -2.96
C MET A 88 -18.78 -12.84 -1.72
N VAL A 89 -20.00 -12.37 -1.64
CA VAL A 89 -20.55 -11.71 -0.45
C VAL A 89 -21.89 -12.35 -0.11
N GLY A 90 -22.21 -12.44 1.17
CA GLY A 90 -23.44 -13.02 1.68
C GLY A 90 -24.06 -12.19 2.81
N LYS A 91 -25.07 -12.75 3.46
CA LYS A 91 -25.71 -12.17 4.64
C LYS A 91 -24.81 -12.30 5.87
N ALA A 92 -25.38 -12.12 7.07
CA ALA A 92 -24.63 -12.11 8.32
C ALA A 92 -23.84 -13.41 8.61
N GLY A 93 -24.23 -14.55 8.03
CA GLY A 93 -23.51 -15.81 8.14
C GLY A 93 -22.19 -15.90 7.34
N GLY A 94 -21.87 -14.88 6.53
CA GLY A 94 -20.63 -14.79 5.76
C GLY A 94 -20.80 -15.13 4.27
N GLN A 95 -19.69 -15.36 3.57
CA GLN A 95 -19.67 -15.48 2.09
C GLN A 95 -20.54 -16.63 1.55
N MET A 96 -20.77 -17.68 2.35
CA MET A 96 -21.59 -18.85 1.98
C MET A 96 -23.06 -18.73 2.42
N ASP A 97 -23.40 -17.69 3.18
CA ASP A 97 -24.80 -17.35 3.52
C ASP A 97 -25.38 -16.50 2.39
N PHE A 98 -25.68 -17.17 1.27
CA PHE A 98 -25.98 -16.50 0.00
C PHE A 98 -27.21 -15.59 0.09
N ILE A 99 -27.12 -14.40 -0.53
CA ILE A 99 -28.26 -13.52 -0.76
C ILE A 99 -29.15 -14.04 -1.89
N THR A 100 -30.39 -13.57 -1.95
CA THR A 100 -31.35 -13.98 -2.99
C THR A 100 -31.04 -13.33 -4.34
N ASN A 101 -30.76 -12.03 -4.39
CA ASN A 101 -30.56 -11.29 -5.65
C ASN A 101 -29.07 -11.02 -5.92
N TYR A 102 -28.43 -11.93 -6.65
CA TYR A 102 -27.12 -11.68 -7.27
C TYR A 102 -27.21 -11.05 -8.67
N GLU A 103 -28.41 -10.89 -9.23
CA GLU A 103 -28.60 -10.30 -10.57
C GLU A 103 -28.17 -8.82 -10.57
N SER A 104 -28.49 -8.09 -9.49
CA SER A 104 -28.01 -6.71 -9.32
C SER A 104 -26.49 -6.61 -9.11
N LEU A 105 -25.82 -7.75 -8.84
CA LEU A 105 -24.37 -7.89 -8.72
C LEU A 105 -23.74 -8.53 -10.00
N GLY A 106 -24.51 -8.63 -11.08
CA GLY A 106 -24.02 -9.06 -12.40
C GLY A 106 -24.09 -10.56 -12.67
N LEU A 107 -24.71 -11.37 -11.81
CA LEU A 107 -24.85 -12.81 -12.02
C LEU A 107 -26.29 -13.20 -12.36
N PRO A 108 -26.56 -13.79 -13.53
CA PRO A 108 -27.89 -14.32 -13.83
C PRO A 108 -28.22 -15.53 -12.93
N THR A 109 -29.50 -15.86 -12.82
CA THR A 109 -29.99 -17.00 -12.00
C THR A 109 -29.26 -18.34 -12.29
N ALA A 110 -28.87 -18.61 -13.55
CA ALA A 110 -28.11 -19.82 -13.90
C ALA A 110 -26.70 -19.88 -13.26
N MET A 111 -26.11 -18.71 -12.99
CA MET A 111 -24.82 -18.54 -12.32
C MET A 111 -24.96 -18.22 -10.83
N HIS A 112 -26.14 -18.45 -10.24
CA HIS A 112 -26.29 -18.20 -8.81
C HIS A 112 -25.30 -19.07 -8.00
N PRO A 113 -24.59 -18.49 -7.01
CA PRO A 113 -23.59 -19.19 -6.18
C PRO A 113 -24.06 -20.46 -5.47
N LYS A 114 -25.38 -20.65 -5.28
CA LYS A 114 -25.98 -21.84 -4.68
C LYS A 114 -25.92 -23.04 -5.63
N ASN A 115 -25.77 -22.80 -6.92
CA ASN A 115 -25.69 -23.85 -7.93
C ASN A 115 -24.32 -24.52 -7.85
N ALA A 116 -24.28 -25.83 -8.11
CA ALA A 116 -23.05 -26.61 -8.02
C ALA A 116 -21.94 -26.03 -8.92
N GLY A 117 -20.74 -25.87 -8.37
CA GLY A 117 -19.56 -25.39 -9.10
C GLY A 117 -19.48 -23.87 -9.34
N GLN A 118 -20.37 -23.07 -8.74
CA GLN A 118 -20.35 -21.60 -8.92
C GLN A 118 -19.47 -20.84 -7.92
N THR A 119 -18.85 -21.52 -6.96
CA THR A 119 -17.92 -20.90 -5.98
C THR A 119 -16.53 -21.49 -6.08
N ASN A 120 -15.51 -20.69 -5.82
CA ASN A 120 -14.11 -21.12 -5.74
C ASN A 120 -13.41 -20.53 -4.51
N ASN A 121 -12.61 -21.32 -3.80
CA ASN A 121 -11.91 -20.93 -2.57
C ASN A 121 -10.39 -21.23 -2.61
N GLU A 122 -9.78 -21.31 -3.80
CA GLU A 122 -8.34 -21.62 -3.95
C GLU A 122 -7.42 -20.60 -3.29
N LEU A 123 -7.88 -19.36 -3.10
CA LEU A 123 -7.15 -18.27 -2.46
C LEU A 123 -7.54 -18.09 -0.97
N GLY A 124 -8.24 -19.07 -0.39
CA GLY A 124 -8.88 -18.94 0.92
C GLY A 124 -10.17 -18.10 0.84
N LEU A 125 -10.07 -16.85 0.38
CA LEU A 125 -11.22 -16.00 0.07
C LEU A 125 -12.12 -16.66 -0.99
N VAL A 126 -13.43 -16.64 -0.77
CA VAL A 126 -14.39 -17.22 -1.71
C VAL A 126 -14.68 -16.24 -2.84
N PHE A 127 -14.50 -16.68 -4.08
CA PHE A 127 -14.84 -15.99 -5.32
C PHE A 127 -15.96 -16.72 -6.04
N HIS A 128 -16.69 -16.02 -6.90
CA HIS A 128 -17.48 -16.68 -7.93
C HIS A 128 -16.52 -17.48 -8.84
N ASN A 129 -16.89 -18.69 -9.24
CA ASN A 129 -15.99 -19.55 -10.01
C ASN A 129 -15.62 -18.94 -11.37
N ASP A 130 -16.52 -18.15 -11.96
CA ASP A 130 -16.27 -17.36 -13.16
C ASP A 130 -15.83 -15.91 -12.87
N SER A 131 -15.21 -15.62 -11.72
CA SER A 131 -14.68 -14.29 -11.42
C SER A 131 -13.56 -13.89 -12.39
N ALA A 132 -13.65 -12.69 -12.96
CA ALA A 132 -12.60 -12.13 -13.81
C ALA A 132 -11.30 -11.88 -13.04
N ILE A 133 -11.38 -11.31 -11.83
CA ILE A 133 -10.23 -11.14 -10.93
C ILE A 133 -9.57 -12.50 -10.64
N LEU A 134 -10.35 -13.52 -10.27
CA LEU A 134 -9.82 -14.85 -10.01
C LEU A 134 -9.14 -15.47 -11.24
N ARG A 135 -9.73 -15.31 -12.43
CA ARG A 135 -9.12 -15.78 -13.69
C ARG A 135 -7.78 -15.10 -13.94
N GLY A 136 -7.70 -13.78 -13.79
CA GLY A 136 -6.44 -13.04 -13.92
C GLY A 136 -5.37 -13.52 -12.94
N ILE A 137 -5.75 -13.76 -11.68
CA ILE A 137 -4.83 -14.30 -10.67
C ILE A 137 -4.35 -15.70 -11.08
N ARG A 138 -5.26 -16.59 -11.51
CA ARG A 138 -4.92 -17.96 -11.93
C ARG A 138 -3.99 -17.98 -13.14
N ASN A 139 -4.16 -17.07 -14.08
CA ASN A 139 -3.32 -16.96 -15.28
C ASN A 139 -1.86 -16.57 -14.97
N THR A 140 -1.61 -16.02 -13.79
CA THR A 140 -0.32 -15.43 -13.41
C THR A 140 0.30 -16.04 -12.16
N THR A 141 -0.31 -17.09 -11.59
CA THR A 141 0.17 -17.77 -10.37
C THR A 141 0.25 -19.28 -10.54
N ALA A 142 1.20 -19.88 -9.84
CA ALA A 142 1.21 -21.33 -9.65
C ALA A 142 0.13 -21.78 -8.64
N VAL A 143 -0.35 -23.02 -8.77
CA VAL A 143 -1.28 -23.64 -7.80
C VAL A 143 -0.68 -23.64 -6.38
N THR A 144 0.63 -23.87 -6.27
CA THR A 144 1.37 -23.88 -5.00
C THR A 144 1.46 -22.48 -4.36
N THR A 145 1.50 -21.42 -5.17
CA THR A 145 1.42 -20.03 -4.69
C THR A 145 0.03 -19.76 -4.12
N ARG A 146 -1.03 -20.12 -4.86
CA ARG A 146 -2.43 -19.92 -4.41
C ARG A 146 -2.77 -20.66 -3.13
N ALA A 147 -2.27 -21.89 -2.97
CA ALA A 147 -2.48 -22.69 -1.76
C ALA A 147 -1.94 -22.05 -0.46
N LYS A 148 -1.07 -21.03 -0.57
CA LYS A 148 -0.50 -20.27 0.55
C LYS A 148 -1.19 -18.93 0.81
N VAL A 149 -2.27 -18.63 0.10
CA VAL A 149 -3.04 -17.39 0.24
C VAL A 149 -4.25 -17.64 1.15
N GLU A 150 -4.53 -16.67 2.03
CA GLU A 150 -5.80 -16.56 2.76
C GLU A 150 -6.29 -15.11 2.66
N GLY A 151 -7.60 -14.87 2.83
CA GLY A 151 -8.14 -13.53 2.66
C GLY A 151 -9.48 -13.30 3.31
N GLY A 152 -9.93 -12.05 3.25
CA GLY A 152 -11.22 -11.61 3.77
C GLY A 152 -11.74 -10.40 3.03
N VAL A 153 -13.07 -10.24 3.03
CA VAL A 153 -13.81 -9.16 2.39
C VAL A 153 -14.53 -8.29 3.42
N PHE A 154 -14.51 -6.99 3.21
CA PHE A 154 -15.22 -5.98 4.00
C PHE A 154 -16.40 -5.47 3.19
N CYS A 155 -17.61 -5.78 3.66
CA CYS A 155 -18.85 -5.29 3.08
C CYS A 155 -19.17 -3.91 3.66
N ALA A 156 -18.93 -2.86 2.88
CA ALA A 156 -19.21 -1.49 3.26
C ALA A 156 -19.69 -0.68 2.07
N ALA A 157 -20.65 0.20 2.34
CA ALA A 157 -21.02 1.22 1.39
C ALA A 157 -19.89 2.27 1.28
N SER A 158 -19.62 2.73 0.06
CA SER A 158 -18.71 3.82 -0.27
C SER A 158 -19.44 4.78 -1.20
N ASN A 159 -19.10 6.07 -1.18
CA ASN A 159 -19.78 7.03 -2.06
C ASN A 159 -19.39 6.77 -3.52
N ASP A 160 -20.30 7.02 -4.45
CA ASP A 160 -20.03 6.86 -5.88
C ASP A 160 -19.24 8.05 -6.42
N ASP A 161 -18.22 7.77 -7.25
CA ASP A 161 -17.45 8.76 -8.03
C ASP A 161 -16.94 9.96 -7.19
N THR A 162 -16.44 9.67 -5.98
CA THR A 162 -15.80 10.70 -5.17
C THR A 162 -14.43 10.24 -4.71
N GLN A 163 -13.38 10.91 -5.21
CA GLN A 163 -12.00 10.79 -4.71
C GLN A 163 -11.89 10.93 -3.18
N ASN A 164 -12.92 11.48 -2.54
CA ASN A 164 -13.06 11.73 -1.11
C ASN A 164 -13.27 10.49 -0.22
N ASN A 165 -13.46 9.29 -0.79
CA ASN A 165 -13.61 8.09 0.05
C ASN A 165 -12.28 7.77 0.78
N PRO A 166 -12.26 7.72 2.14
CA PRO A 166 -11.04 7.53 2.93
C PRO A 166 -10.58 6.06 2.98
N HIS A 167 -10.44 5.42 1.81
CA HIS A 167 -10.16 3.99 1.68
C HIS A 167 -8.70 3.61 1.92
N ASN A 168 -7.76 4.56 1.84
CA ASN A 168 -6.33 4.24 1.84
C ASN A 168 -5.70 4.32 3.25
N PRO A 169 -5.46 3.20 3.96
CA PRO A 169 -4.94 3.21 5.32
C PRO A 169 -3.41 3.36 5.41
N MET A 170 -2.70 3.78 4.34
CA MET A 170 -1.24 3.70 4.27
C MET A 170 -0.51 4.33 5.48
N TYR A 171 -0.96 5.50 5.96
CA TYR A 171 -0.30 6.18 7.08
C TYR A 171 -0.48 5.41 8.40
N TRP A 172 -1.67 4.86 8.62
CA TRP A 172 -1.92 4.01 9.78
C TRP A 172 -1.18 2.68 9.69
N LEU A 173 -1.03 2.10 8.50
CA LEU A 173 -0.20 0.90 8.30
C LEU A 173 1.28 1.19 8.59
N THR A 174 1.81 2.33 8.15
CA THR A 174 3.15 2.77 8.52
C THR A 174 3.28 2.96 10.03
N LYS A 175 2.31 3.61 10.67
CA LYS A 175 2.28 3.78 12.14
C LYS A 175 2.10 2.46 12.89
N ALA A 176 1.46 1.46 12.29
CA ALA A 176 1.35 0.09 12.80
C ALA A 176 2.66 -0.71 12.70
N GLY A 177 3.71 -0.15 12.06
CA GLY A 177 5.03 -0.75 12.00
C GLY A 177 5.46 -1.25 10.62
N VAL A 178 4.69 -0.98 9.56
CA VAL A 178 5.17 -1.23 8.19
C VAL A 178 6.27 -0.21 7.87
N VAL A 179 7.50 -0.70 7.68
CA VAL A 179 8.69 0.13 7.47
C VAL A 179 9.38 -0.21 6.16
N GLY A 180 9.91 0.81 5.48
CA GLY A 180 10.79 0.69 4.32
C GLY A 180 12.08 1.46 4.56
N GLU A 181 13.19 0.98 3.99
CA GLU A 181 14.52 1.56 4.23
C GLU A 181 14.75 2.89 3.51
N LEU A 182 14.14 3.08 2.33
CA LEU A 182 14.27 4.31 1.55
C LEU A 182 13.05 5.23 1.71
N ALA A 183 11.85 4.65 1.71
CA ALA A 183 10.62 5.40 1.91
C ALA A 183 9.61 4.54 2.68
N PRO A 184 8.95 5.08 3.71
CA PRO A 184 7.93 4.32 4.42
C PRO A 184 6.65 4.14 3.60
N ILE A 185 6.32 5.11 2.73
CA ILE A 185 5.14 5.10 1.87
C ILE A 185 5.47 5.53 0.43
N ALA A 186 4.82 4.91 -0.55
CA ALA A 186 4.93 5.26 -1.96
C ALA A 186 3.60 5.12 -2.71
N GLY A 187 3.51 5.73 -3.89
CA GLY A 187 2.32 5.72 -4.75
C GLY A 187 2.64 5.83 -6.23
N THR A 188 1.73 5.39 -7.10
CA THR A 188 1.82 5.64 -8.56
C THR A 188 1.24 7.01 -8.94
N ILE A 189 0.45 7.64 -8.07
CA ILE A 189 -0.06 9.00 -8.28
C ILE A 189 0.64 9.98 -7.33
N ASN A 190 0.85 11.20 -7.79
CA ASN A 190 1.28 12.31 -6.94
C ASN A 190 0.08 12.89 -6.18
N SER A 191 -0.35 12.21 -5.12
CA SER A 191 -1.45 12.61 -4.23
C SER A 191 -1.08 12.34 -2.76
N GLU A 192 -1.92 12.77 -1.82
CA GLU A 192 -1.68 12.52 -0.38
C GLU A 192 -1.73 11.03 -0.01
N SER A 193 -2.44 10.20 -0.78
CA SER A 193 -2.55 8.75 -0.58
C SER A 193 -1.68 7.92 -1.53
N GLY A 194 -1.04 8.57 -2.50
CA GLY A 194 -0.33 7.90 -3.58
C GLY A 194 -1.24 7.22 -4.62
N GLY A 195 -2.57 7.34 -4.49
CA GLY A 195 -3.59 6.82 -5.40
C GLY A 195 -4.69 7.86 -5.68
N ASN A 196 -5.84 7.40 -6.19
CA ASN A 196 -7.02 8.22 -6.47
C ASN A 196 -7.84 8.49 -5.19
N SER A 197 -8.09 7.45 -4.40
CA SER A 197 -8.89 7.55 -3.18
C SER A 197 -8.07 8.16 -2.03
N MET A 198 -8.69 9.03 -1.24
CA MET A 198 -8.03 9.70 -0.12
C MET A 198 -7.62 8.75 1.01
N ALA A 199 -6.59 9.16 1.76
CA ALA A 199 -6.30 8.58 3.06
C ALA A 199 -7.27 9.17 4.11
N PRO A 200 -7.63 8.43 5.18
CA PRO A 200 -8.37 9.00 6.30
C PRO A 200 -7.68 10.25 6.84
N GLN A 201 -8.43 11.36 7.01
CA GLN A 201 -7.85 12.64 7.43
C GLN A 201 -7.10 12.54 8.78
N SER A 202 -7.62 11.73 9.71
CA SER A 202 -7.00 11.46 11.01
C SER A 202 -5.75 10.57 10.93
N SER A 203 -5.42 10.02 9.75
CA SER A 203 -4.21 9.25 9.51
C SER A 203 -3.05 10.11 9.01
N LEU A 204 -3.32 11.27 8.40
CA LEU A 204 -2.31 12.08 7.72
C LEU A 204 -1.20 12.52 8.68
N ILE A 205 0.03 12.33 8.23
CA ILE A 205 1.24 12.80 8.91
C ILE A 205 1.84 13.91 8.04
N PRO A 206 1.75 15.20 8.42
CA PRO A 206 2.12 16.32 7.53
C PRO A 206 3.56 16.29 7.02
N THR A 207 4.47 15.68 7.78
CA THR A 207 5.89 15.53 7.43
C THR A 207 6.17 14.34 6.52
N LEU A 208 5.17 13.51 6.25
CA LEU A 208 5.30 12.31 5.45
C LEU A 208 4.43 12.43 4.21
N LYS A 209 5.04 12.29 3.02
CA LYS A 209 4.33 12.24 1.74
C LYS A 209 4.77 11.02 0.94
N PRO A 210 3.86 10.37 0.19
CA PRO A 210 4.21 9.27 -0.69
C PRO A 210 5.25 9.71 -1.72
N VAL A 211 6.28 8.90 -1.90
CA VAL A 211 7.17 9.04 -3.07
C VAL A 211 6.45 8.50 -4.30
N THR A 212 6.48 9.25 -5.40
CA THR A 212 5.87 8.81 -6.66
C THR A 212 6.77 7.83 -7.38
N LEU A 213 6.28 6.61 -7.64
CA LEU A 213 7.02 5.51 -8.27
C LEU A 213 6.20 4.93 -9.44
N ASN A 214 6.55 5.32 -10.66
CA ASN A 214 5.88 4.87 -11.88
C ASN A 214 6.79 4.13 -12.85
N SER A 215 8.09 4.21 -12.64
CA SER A 215 9.09 3.70 -13.56
C SER A 215 10.35 3.27 -12.83
N PRO A 216 11.17 2.40 -13.47
CA PRO A 216 12.51 2.09 -12.99
C PRO A 216 13.36 3.34 -12.70
N GLN A 217 13.18 4.41 -13.49
CA GLN A 217 13.91 5.66 -13.32
C GLN A 217 13.55 6.39 -12.01
N ASP A 218 12.30 6.25 -11.55
CA ASP A 218 11.87 6.81 -10.26
C ASP A 218 12.53 6.06 -9.10
N ALA A 219 12.65 4.73 -9.20
CA ALA A 219 13.36 3.90 -8.24
C ALA A 219 14.85 4.29 -8.12
N LEU A 220 15.50 4.54 -9.26
CA LEU A 220 16.88 5.05 -9.30
C LEU A 220 17.01 6.44 -8.66
N SER A 221 16.02 7.30 -8.88
CA SER A 221 16.00 8.65 -8.31
C SER A 221 15.83 8.62 -6.79
N LEU A 222 15.02 7.70 -6.27
CA LEU A 222 14.85 7.47 -4.84
C LEU A 222 16.18 7.10 -4.16
N VAL A 223 16.97 6.23 -4.81
CA VAL A 223 18.32 5.87 -4.34
C VAL A 223 19.26 7.06 -4.31
N ASN A 224 19.27 7.91 -5.33
CA ASN A 224 20.18 9.06 -5.35
C ASN A 224 19.88 10.04 -4.20
N ILE A 225 18.61 10.24 -3.87
CA ILE A 225 18.19 11.05 -2.73
C ILE A 225 18.56 10.36 -1.40
N GLY A 226 18.27 9.05 -1.28
CA GLY A 226 18.62 8.25 -0.10
C GLY A 226 20.12 8.21 0.16
N ARG A 227 20.93 8.09 -0.90
CA ARG A 227 22.40 8.19 -0.85
C ARG A 227 22.86 9.57 -0.44
N LEU A 228 22.25 10.67 -0.90
CA LEU A 228 22.63 12.00 -0.41
C LEU A 228 22.33 12.14 1.09
N GLY A 229 21.16 11.71 1.56
CA GLY A 229 20.82 11.73 2.98
C GLY A 229 21.78 10.88 3.83
N SER A 230 22.08 9.65 3.38
CA SER A 230 22.99 8.76 4.08
C SER A 230 24.45 9.25 3.99
N LEU A 231 24.91 9.73 2.83
CA LEU A 231 26.25 10.28 2.62
C LEU A 231 26.48 11.58 3.38
N TYR A 232 25.51 12.50 3.54
CA TYR A 232 25.77 13.71 4.32
C TYR A 232 25.84 13.47 5.84
N GLY A 233 25.10 12.47 6.34
CA GLY A 233 25.23 12.01 7.73
C GLY A 233 26.50 11.19 7.95
N THR A 234 26.81 10.27 7.03
CA THR A 234 27.96 9.36 7.12
C THR A 234 29.26 9.98 6.67
N GLU A 235 29.34 10.95 5.76
CA GLU A 235 30.61 11.53 5.31
C GLU A 235 31.19 12.46 6.37
N LYS A 236 30.37 13.15 7.17
CA LYS A 236 30.86 13.85 8.38
C LYS A 236 31.33 12.86 9.44
N ALA A 237 30.57 11.79 9.68
CA ALA A 237 30.96 10.74 10.61
C ALA A 237 32.19 9.96 10.13
N GLN A 238 32.31 9.67 8.83
CA GLN A 238 33.41 8.99 8.17
C GLN A 238 34.61 9.92 8.03
N LYS A 239 34.45 11.22 7.80
CA LYS A 239 35.57 12.17 7.89
C LYS A 239 36.06 12.24 9.33
N VAL A 240 35.19 12.31 10.32
CA VAL A 240 35.57 12.26 11.74
C VAL A 240 36.24 10.92 12.08
N LEU A 241 35.69 9.79 11.64
CA LEU A 241 36.20 8.44 11.89
C LEU A 241 37.49 8.15 11.11
N LYS A 242 37.62 8.63 9.87
CA LYS A 242 38.83 8.55 9.03
C LYS A 242 39.89 9.53 9.49
N THR A 243 39.50 10.66 10.10
CA THR A 243 40.40 11.55 10.82
C THR A 243 40.85 10.91 12.12
N ILE A 244 39.98 10.21 12.86
CA ILE A 244 40.34 9.42 14.05
C ILE A 244 41.23 8.24 13.66
N GLU A 245 40.94 7.55 12.56
CA GLU A 245 41.72 6.45 12.00
C GLU A 245 43.09 6.94 11.54
N ASN A 246 43.17 8.05 10.80
CA ASN A 246 44.43 8.65 10.36
C ASN A 246 45.21 9.28 11.53
N LEU A 247 44.54 9.89 12.52
CA LEU A 247 45.17 10.27 13.80
C LEU A 247 45.67 9.03 14.54
N SER A 248 44.94 7.92 14.46
CA SER A 248 45.30 6.67 15.13
C SER A 248 46.41 5.95 14.38
N ALA A 249 46.50 5.91 13.06
CA ALA A 249 47.56 5.17 12.36
C ALA A 249 48.94 5.80 12.60
N GLN A 250 49.01 7.14 12.66
CA GLN A 250 50.24 7.85 13.05
C GLN A 250 50.50 7.86 14.56
N LYS A 251 49.47 7.85 15.42
CA LYS A 251 49.66 7.72 16.88
C LYS A 251 49.77 6.29 17.41
N LEU A 252 49.28 5.26 16.72
CA LEU A 252 49.28 3.83 17.11
C LEU A 252 50.69 3.27 17.07
N LYS A 253 51.56 3.76 16.18
CA LYS A 253 52.99 3.46 16.24
C LYS A 253 53.69 4.04 17.47
N GLN A 254 53.15 5.11 18.07
CA GLN A 254 53.64 5.68 19.32
C GLN A 254 52.84 5.24 20.58
N PHE A 255 51.70 4.56 20.41
CA PHE A 255 50.78 4.16 21.49
C PHE A 255 50.72 2.65 21.72
N ASN A 256 51.78 1.91 21.39
CA ASN A 256 51.93 0.50 21.73
C ASN A 256 52.10 0.22 23.25
N ALA A 257 51.74 1.17 24.10
CA ALA A 257 51.85 1.10 25.56
C ALA A 257 50.52 1.21 26.32
N LYS A 258 49.35 1.48 25.68
CA LYS A 258 48.05 1.39 26.37
C LYS A 258 46.92 0.92 25.44
N ALA A 259 46.22 -0.12 25.88
CA ALA A 259 45.09 -0.75 25.22
C ALA A 259 43.98 0.27 24.92
N LEU A 260 43.69 0.48 23.64
CA LEU A 260 42.41 1.04 23.23
C LEU A 260 41.35 -0.05 23.49
N PRO A 261 40.23 0.23 24.19
CA PRO A 261 39.21 -0.78 24.46
C PRO A 261 38.69 -1.37 23.14
N ASP A 262 38.72 -2.69 23.00
CA ASP A 262 38.37 -3.40 21.74
C ASP A 262 36.97 -3.03 21.21
N GLN A 263 36.07 -2.63 22.10
CA GLN A 263 34.73 -2.10 21.81
C GLN A 263 34.73 -0.90 20.83
N ILE A 264 35.75 -0.03 20.88
CA ILE A 264 35.84 1.14 19.99
C ILE A 264 36.29 0.69 18.59
N LYS A 265 37.17 -0.31 18.49
CA LYS A 265 37.61 -0.86 17.20
C LYS A 265 36.46 -1.60 16.53
N ASP A 266 35.70 -2.38 17.29
CA ASP A 266 34.54 -3.12 16.78
C ASP A 266 33.45 -2.17 16.29
N LEU A 267 33.19 -1.07 17.02
CA LEU A 267 32.21 -0.05 16.60
C LEU A 267 32.61 0.63 15.28
N VAL A 268 33.89 0.96 15.10
CA VAL A 268 34.39 1.60 13.89
C VAL A 268 34.37 0.63 12.70
N ASN A 269 34.72 -0.64 12.92
CA ASN A 269 34.64 -1.69 11.91
C ASN A 269 33.19 -2.00 11.51
N CYS A 270 32.28 -2.16 12.47
CA CYS A 270 30.83 -2.33 12.21
C CYS A 270 30.30 -1.13 11.40
N GLY A 271 30.66 0.10 11.75
CA GLY A 271 30.21 1.31 11.03
C GLY A 271 30.74 1.42 9.60
N TYR A 272 31.97 0.96 9.34
CA TYR A 272 32.54 0.93 7.99
C TYR A 272 31.90 -0.14 7.10
N ILE A 273 31.72 -1.36 7.63
CA ILE A 273 31.04 -2.45 6.93
C ILE A 273 29.59 -2.06 6.61
N GLN A 274 28.88 -1.44 7.57
CA GLN A 274 27.53 -0.90 7.35
C GLN A 274 27.52 0.15 6.23
N SER A 275 28.52 1.04 6.17
CA SER A 275 28.60 2.05 5.11
C SER A 275 28.78 1.45 3.71
N GLN A 276 29.56 0.37 3.59
CA GLN A 276 29.73 -0.33 2.31
C GLN A 276 28.48 -1.15 1.94
N ASP A 277 27.86 -1.80 2.93
CA ASP A 277 26.61 -2.54 2.74
C ASP A 277 25.49 -1.62 2.22
N LEU A 278 25.33 -0.43 2.81
CA LEU A 278 24.36 0.57 2.35
C LEU A 278 24.61 1.00 0.89
N LEU A 279 25.87 1.14 0.47
CA LEU A 279 26.20 1.51 -0.91
C LEU A 279 25.87 0.41 -1.93
N ASN A 280 26.05 -0.85 -1.54
CA ASN A 280 25.74 -1.99 -2.40
C ASN A 280 24.23 -2.26 -2.44
N ARG A 281 23.55 -2.16 -1.29
CA ARG A 281 22.09 -2.33 -1.15
C ARG A 281 21.31 -1.26 -1.92
N PHE A 282 21.74 -0.01 -1.87
CA PHE A 282 21.11 1.08 -2.64
C PHE A 282 21.87 1.36 -3.94
N SER A 283 22.24 0.32 -4.69
CA SER A 283 22.81 0.49 -6.03
C SER A 283 21.73 0.59 -7.10
N ALA A 284 22.04 1.22 -8.23
CA ALA A 284 21.13 1.31 -9.37
C ALA A 284 20.62 -0.07 -9.82
N THR A 285 21.52 -1.05 -9.86
CA THR A 285 21.21 -2.44 -10.20
C THR A 285 20.31 -3.11 -9.17
N ALA A 286 20.43 -2.77 -7.88
CA ALA A 286 19.62 -3.38 -6.83
C ALA A 286 18.15 -2.94 -6.87
N VAL A 287 17.88 -1.67 -7.20
CA VAL A 287 16.52 -1.11 -7.20
C VAL A 287 15.82 -1.18 -8.55
N ASP A 288 16.54 -1.33 -9.66
CA ASP A 288 15.96 -1.42 -10.99
C ASP A 288 15.25 -2.76 -11.20
N PRO A 289 13.91 -2.79 -11.36
CA PRO A 289 13.16 -4.03 -11.57
C PRO A 289 13.51 -4.74 -12.89
N THR A 290 14.08 -4.04 -13.88
CA THR A 290 14.46 -4.65 -15.17
C THR A 290 15.73 -5.49 -15.09
N GLN A 291 16.54 -5.26 -14.05
CA GLN A 291 17.77 -6.02 -13.77
C GLN A 291 17.51 -7.24 -12.89
N ASP A 292 16.34 -7.33 -12.24
CA ASP A 292 15.98 -8.43 -11.37
C ASP A 292 15.34 -9.59 -12.16
N ALA A 293 16.01 -10.74 -12.16
CA ALA A 293 15.56 -11.92 -12.89
C ALA A 293 14.20 -12.46 -12.39
N MET A 294 13.93 -12.41 -11.08
CA MET A 294 12.66 -12.85 -10.50
C MET A 294 11.54 -11.89 -10.88
N VAL A 295 11.82 -10.58 -10.91
CA VAL A 295 10.84 -9.58 -11.38
C VAL A 295 10.52 -9.82 -12.85
N ARG A 296 11.52 -10.02 -13.71
CA ARG A 296 11.30 -10.33 -15.13
C ARG A 296 10.54 -11.64 -15.35
N GLN A 297 10.72 -12.63 -14.46
CA GLN A 297 9.95 -13.87 -14.51
C GLN A 297 8.47 -13.63 -14.17
N ALA A 298 8.17 -12.89 -13.10
CA ALA A 298 6.80 -12.58 -12.71
C ALA A 298 6.11 -11.55 -13.63
N PHE A 299 6.88 -10.60 -14.17
CA PHE A 299 6.45 -9.49 -15.02
C PHE A 299 7.20 -9.51 -16.36
N PRO A 300 6.91 -10.49 -17.24
CA PRO A 300 7.64 -10.69 -18.49
C PRO A 300 7.46 -9.54 -19.50
N ASN A 301 6.37 -8.77 -19.39
CA ASN A 301 6.06 -7.68 -20.31
C ASN A 301 6.39 -6.29 -19.73
N ILE A 302 7.22 -6.22 -18.69
CA ILE A 302 7.60 -4.97 -18.00
C ILE A 302 8.11 -3.87 -18.96
N ALA A 303 8.75 -4.24 -20.08
CA ALA A 303 9.28 -3.29 -21.06
C ALA A 303 8.17 -2.59 -21.87
N ASN A 304 7.09 -3.31 -22.20
CA ASN A 304 6.10 -2.87 -23.19
C ASN A 304 4.70 -2.63 -22.60
N ASN A 305 4.45 -3.03 -21.36
CA ASN A 305 3.17 -2.85 -20.69
C ASN A 305 3.34 -1.91 -19.49
N ASN A 306 2.64 -0.77 -19.53
CA ASN A 306 2.74 0.28 -18.51
C ASN A 306 2.26 -0.19 -17.14
N ASP A 307 1.18 -0.97 -17.09
CA ASP A 307 0.61 -1.49 -15.83
C ASP A 307 1.57 -2.48 -15.18
N GLN A 308 2.17 -3.38 -15.98
CA GLN A 308 3.23 -4.26 -15.48
C GLN A 308 4.45 -3.47 -15.03
N ARG A 309 4.87 -2.43 -15.76
CA ARG A 309 6.02 -1.61 -15.39
C ARG A 309 5.85 -0.92 -14.05
N ARG A 310 4.71 -0.25 -13.84
CA ARG A 310 4.38 0.43 -12.58
C ARG A 310 4.27 -0.57 -11.43
N THR A 311 3.48 -1.62 -11.62
CA THR A 311 3.26 -2.67 -10.60
C THR A 311 4.54 -3.39 -10.23
N ALA A 312 5.36 -3.79 -11.22
CA ALA A 312 6.64 -4.46 -10.99
C ALA A 312 7.62 -3.57 -10.23
N THR A 313 7.70 -2.28 -10.57
CA THR A 313 8.56 -1.31 -9.87
C THR A 313 8.17 -1.21 -8.40
N MET A 314 6.88 -1.02 -8.12
CA MET A 314 6.38 -0.95 -6.76
C MET A 314 6.59 -2.27 -6.00
N ALA A 315 6.19 -3.40 -6.58
CA ALA A 315 6.29 -4.72 -5.95
C ALA A 315 7.74 -5.11 -5.64
N LYS A 316 8.68 -4.82 -6.55
CA LYS A 316 10.12 -5.00 -6.33
C LYS A 316 10.59 -4.22 -5.11
N LEU A 317 10.27 -2.92 -5.03
CA LEU A 317 10.73 -2.07 -3.93
C LEU A 317 10.11 -2.44 -2.58
N ILE A 318 8.85 -2.88 -2.59
CA ILE A 318 8.13 -3.38 -1.41
C ILE A 318 8.75 -4.69 -0.91
N LEU A 319 8.90 -5.70 -1.79
CA LEU A 319 9.35 -7.04 -1.40
C LEU A 319 10.84 -7.09 -1.01
N ASP A 320 11.63 -6.16 -1.52
CA ASP A 320 13.04 -6.00 -1.15
C ASP A 320 13.23 -5.14 0.11
N GLY A 321 12.16 -4.54 0.64
CA GLY A 321 12.20 -3.76 1.89
C GLY A 321 12.60 -2.29 1.72
N TYR A 322 12.73 -1.79 0.49
CA TYR A 322 13.00 -0.36 0.25
C TYR A 322 11.78 0.52 0.55
N VAL A 323 10.58 0.00 0.28
CA VAL A 323 9.30 0.65 0.53
C VAL A 323 8.48 -0.16 1.52
N GLY A 324 7.85 0.50 2.49
CA GLY A 324 6.98 -0.17 3.47
C GLY A 324 5.59 -0.46 2.89
N VAL A 325 4.83 0.60 2.62
CA VAL A 325 3.48 0.53 2.03
C VAL A 325 3.53 1.19 0.64
N GLY A 326 3.00 0.53 -0.38
CA GLY A 326 2.86 1.14 -1.70
C GLY A 326 1.46 1.05 -2.26
N THR A 327 0.96 2.16 -2.80
CA THR A 327 -0.31 2.25 -3.51
C THR A 327 -0.08 2.21 -5.02
N VAL A 328 -0.74 1.30 -5.72
CA VAL A 328 -0.84 1.27 -7.17
C VAL A 328 -2.27 1.62 -7.55
N GLU A 329 -2.46 2.79 -8.11
CA GLU A 329 -3.72 3.16 -8.77
C GLU A 329 -3.82 2.51 -10.15
N LYS A 330 -5.02 2.01 -10.44
CA LYS A 330 -5.43 1.58 -11.77
C LYS A 330 -6.80 2.17 -12.08
N GLY A 331 -6.84 3.05 -13.09
CA GLY A 331 -8.08 3.65 -13.57
C GLY A 331 -8.78 2.82 -14.65
N GLY A 332 -9.92 3.35 -15.11
CA GLY A 332 -10.73 2.73 -16.16
C GLY A 332 -11.73 1.70 -15.64
N TYR A 333 -12.16 1.84 -14.38
CA TYR A 333 -13.24 1.03 -13.80
C TYR A 333 -14.63 1.64 -13.96
N ASP A 334 -14.72 2.85 -14.55
CA ASP A 334 -15.96 3.46 -15.02
C ASP A 334 -16.45 2.73 -16.29
N TYR A 335 -16.91 1.50 -16.11
CA TYR A 335 -17.35 0.60 -17.17
C TYR A 335 -18.84 0.26 -17.09
N HIS A 336 -19.65 1.15 -16.53
CA HIS A 336 -21.11 1.06 -16.59
C HIS A 336 -21.68 1.52 -17.94
N ASP A 337 -21.03 1.09 -19.02
CA ASP A 337 -21.30 1.47 -20.41
C ASP A 337 -22.39 0.61 -21.07
N ASN A 338 -23.17 -0.12 -20.27
CA ASN A 338 -24.12 -1.15 -20.70
C ASN A 338 -23.47 -2.34 -21.41
N THR A 339 -22.16 -2.53 -21.26
CA THR A 339 -21.47 -3.74 -21.71
C THR A 339 -20.90 -4.50 -20.53
N ARG A 340 -20.83 -5.83 -20.66
CA ARG A 340 -20.19 -6.68 -19.64
C ARG A 340 -18.71 -6.87 -19.94
N SER A 341 -18.39 -6.99 -21.22
CA SER A 341 -17.05 -7.31 -21.72
C SER A 341 -15.97 -6.33 -21.31
N SER A 342 -16.26 -5.02 -21.25
CA SER A 342 -15.31 -3.99 -20.80
C SER A 342 -14.89 -4.22 -19.34
N GLY A 343 -15.87 -4.38 -18.46
CA GLY A 343 -15.65 -4.69 -17.04
C GLY A 343 -14.93 -6.02 -16.80
N GLU A 344 -15.34 -7.10 -17.48
CA GLU A 344 -14.65 -8.40 -17.37
C GLU A 344 -13.18 -8.32 -17.79
N THR A 345 -12.86 -7.51 -18.80
CA THR A 345 -11.47 -7.31 -19.24
C THR A 345 -10.68 -6.56 -18.18
N ARG A 346 -11.21 -5.46 -17.64
CA ARG A 346 -10.55 -4.65 -16.60
C ARG A 346 -10.34 -5.39 -15.29
N ASP A 347 -11.33 -6.18 -14.88
CA ASP A 347 -11.25 -7.03 -13.70
C ASP A 347 -10.22 -8.16 -13.89
N SER A 348 -10.11 -8.71 -15.11
CA SER A 348 -9.06 -9.69 -15.42
C SER A 348 -7.66 -9.06 -15.38
N GLU A 349 -7.49 -7.85 -15.92
CA GLU A 349 -6.21 -7.13 -15.90
C GLU A 349 -5.69 -6.88 -14.48
N ILE A 350 -6.54 -6.44 -13.55
CA ILE A 350 -6.12 -6.28 -12.15
C ILE A 350 -5.89 -7.62 -11.47
N GLY A 351 -6.70 -8.64 -11.78
CA GLY A 351 -6.44 -10.01 -11.33
C GLY A 351 -5.04 -10.48 -11.73
N GLU A 352 -4.62 -10.22 -12.96
CA GLU A 352 -3.26 -10.51 -13.41
C GLU A 352 -2.20 -9.73 -12.62
N MET A 353 -2.41 -8.45 -12.33
CA MET A 353 -1.44 -7.68 -11.55
C MET A 353 -1.31 -8.21 -10.12
N ILE A 354 -2.42 -8.50 -9.46
CA ILE A 354 -2.44 -9.10 -8.11
C ILE A 354 -1.72 -10.46 -8.12
N GLY A 355 -2.01 -11.31 -9.11
CA GLY A 355 -1.37 -12.62 -9.24
C GLY A 355 0.14 -12.52 -9.47
N ARG A 356 0.61 -11.61 -10.33
CA ARG A 356 2.05 -11.38 -10.56
C ARG A 356 2.78 -10.90 -9.31
N VAL A 357 2.15 -10.07 -8.48
CA VAL A 357 2.72 -9.65 -7.19
C VAL A 357 2.88 -10.84 -6.25
N MET A 358 1.85 -11.71 -6.14
CA MET A 358 1.94 -12.92 -5.32
C MET A 358 2.99 -13.91 -5.84
N GLU A 359 3.08 -14.07 -7.16
CA GLU A 359 4.08 -14.94 -7.77
C GLU A 359 5.50 -14.38 -7.54
N LEU A 360 5.70 -13.06 -7.64
CA LEU A 360 6.97 -12.43 -7.29
C LEU A 360 7.33 -12.64 -5.81
N ALA A 361 6.35 -12.47 -4.91
CA ALA A 361 6.55 -12.74 -3.49
C ALA A 361 6.93 -14.21 -3.24
N SER A 362 6.35 -15.14 -4.00
CA SER A 362 6.69 -16.56 -3.99
C SER A 362 8.12 -16.83 -4.45
N LEU A 363 8.53 -16.24 -5.58
CA LEU A 363 9.89 -16.34 -6.11
C LEU A 363 10.93 -15.77 -5.14
N LYS A 364 10.61 -14.64 -4.48
CA LYS A 364 11.46 -13.99 -3.48
C LYS A 364 11.39 -14.62 -2.09
N GLN A 365 10.49 -15.59 -1.88
CA GLN A 365 10.23 -16.21 -0.59
C GLN A 365 9.87 -15.20 0.52
N LYS A 366 9.02 -14.23 0.19
CA LYS A 366 8.57 -13.16 1.09
C LYS A 366 7.07 -13.20 1.30
N ASP A 367 6.64 -12.81 2.49
CA ASP A 367 5.23 -12.60 2.80
C ASP A 367 4.79 -11.24 2.26
N ILE A 368 3.53 -11.10 1.87
CA ILE A 368 2.94 -9.82 1.44
C ILE A 368 1.45 -9.77 1.75
N LEU A 369 1.00 -8.63 2.26
CA LEU A 369 -0.43 -8.32 2.38
C LEU A 369 -0.83 -7.44 1.20
N ILE A 370 -1.83 -7.89 0.45
CA ILE A 370 -2.43 -7.15 -0.66
C ILE A 370 -3.79 -6.66 -0.21
N TYR A 371 -4.05 -5.37 -0.36
CA TYR A 371 -5.35 -4.76 -0.08
C TYR A 371 -5.90 -4.14 -1.36
N VAL A 372 -7.14 -4.45 -1.70
CA VAL A 372 -7.79 -4.01 -2.94
C VAL A 372 -9.09 -3.34 -2.59
N PHE A 373 -9.27 -2.12 -3.07
CA PHE A 373 -10.51 -1.37 -2.89
C PHE A 373 -10.84 -0.60 -4.17
N THR A 374 -12.05 -0.07 -4.21
CA THR A 374 -12.51 0.77 -5.29
C THR A 374 -13.27 1.98 -4.75
N ASP A 375 -13.21 3.06 -5.51
CA ASP A 375 -13.96 4.29 -5.27
C ASP A 375 -15.39 4.17 -5.83
N GLY A 376 -16.29 3.58 -5.04
CA GLY A 376 -17.69 3.33 -5.41
C GLY A 376 -17.99 1.86 -5.72
N GLY A 377 -19.11 1.59 -6.38
CA GLY A 377 -19.49 0.27 -6.84
C GLY A 377 -20.41 0.36 -8.06
N VAL A 378 -20.76 -0.78 -8.64
CA VAL A 378 -21.63 -0.82 -9.82
C VAL A 378 -22.86 -1.68 -9.58
N SER A 379 -23.91 -1.39 -10.33
CA SER A 379 -25.13 -2.17 -10.42
C SER A 379 -25.30 -2.73 -11.82
N ALA A 380 -25.84 -3.94 -11.89
CA ALA A 380 -26.14 -4.62 -13.13
C ALA A 380 -27.64 -4.66 -13.42
N SER A 381 -28.01 -4.54 -14.69
CA SER A 381 -29.37 -4.75 -15.18
C SER A 381 -29.37 -5.08 -16.68
N GLY A 382 -30.51 -5.55 -17.18
CA GLY A 382 -30.69 -5.89 -18.60
C GLY A 382 -30.45 -7.36 -18.93
N ALA A 383 -30.36 -7.64 -20.23
CA ALA A 383 -30.14 -8.99 -20.76
C ALA A 383 -28.68 -9.44 -20.60
N THR A 384 -28.42 -10.74 -20.58
CA THR A 384 -27.05 -11.27 -20.50
C THR A 384 -26.24 -10.92 -21.75
N ASP A 385 -24.96 -10.60 -21.55
CA ASP A 385 -23.98 -10.47 -22.62
C ASP A 385 -23.36 -11.84 -22.89
N ASP A 386 -23.94 -12.57 -23.85
CA ASP A 386 -23.51 -13.92 -24.22
C ASP A 386 -22.27 -13.95 -25.12
N SER A 387 -21.63 -12.80 -25.37
CA SER A 387 -20.35 -12.76 -26.06
C SER A 387 -19.27 -13.48 -25.24
N GLN A 388 -18.18 -13.89 -25.91
CA GLN A 388 -17.06 -14.58 -25.25
C GLN A 388 -16.52 -13.79 -24.04
N ASN A 389 -16.44 -12.47 -24.16
CA ASN A 389 -15.95 -11.58 -23.11
C ASN A 389 -17.05 -11.15 -22.13
N GLY A 390 -18.33 -11.20 -22.54
CA GLY A 390 -19.48 -10.96 -21.67
C GLY A 390 -19.81 -12.13 -20.74
N ARG A 391 -19.35 -13.34 -21.10
CA ARG A 391 -19.42 -14.55 -20.25
C ARG A 391 -20.84 -14.99 -19.89
N GLY A 392 -21.87 -14.51 -20.61
CA GLY A 392 -23.27 -14.77 -20.27
C GLY A 392 -23.68 -14.10 -18.95
N LYS A 393 -23.02 -13.02 -18.56
CA LYS A 393 -23.31 -12.26 -17.33
C LYS A 393 -24.10 -10.99 -17.65
N ILE A 394 -24.70 -10.39 -16.62
CA ILE A 394 -25.51 -9.18 -16.77
C ILE A 394 -24.57 -7.96 -16.88
N PRO A 395 -24.76 -7.06 -17.87
CA PRO A 395 -23.99 -5.83 -18.05
C PRO A 395 -24.09 -4.87 -16.87
N TRP A 396 -23.07 -4.02 -16.75
CA TRP A 396 -23.03 -2.92 -15.79
C TRP A 396 -23.75 -1.71 -16.37
N THR A 397 -24.70 -1.16 -15.62
CA THR A 397 -25.62 -0.13 -16.14
C THR A 397 -25.63 1.16 -15.33
N GLY A 398 -25.00 1.19 -14.16
CA GLY A 398 -24.80 2.42 -13.40
C GLY A 398 -24.07 2.21 -12.09
N ASP A 399 -23.63 3.32 -11.51
CA ASP A 399 -22.99 3.36 -10.19
C ASP A 399 -23.92 2.91 -9.06
N SER A 400 -23.33 2.46 -7.98
CA SER A 400 -24.05 2.02 -6.79
C SER A 400 -23.16 1.96 -5.55
N SER A 401 -23.31 2.99 -4.71
CA SER A 401 -22.63 3.14 -3.42
C SER A 401 -22.93 2.01 -2.44
N GLN A 402 -24.09 1.37 -2.62
CA GLN A 402 -24.55 0.27 -1.79
C GLN A 402 -24.09 -1.11 -2.28
N ARG A 403 -23.33 -1.19 -3.38
CA ARG A 403 -22.81 -2.44 -3.97
C ARG A 403 -21.30 -2.40 -4.05
N SER A 404 -20.67 -1.92 -2.98
CA SER A 404 -19.23 -1.83 -2.86
C SER A 404 -18.70 -2.78 -1.78
N SER A 405 -17.41 -3.06 -1.86
CA SER A 405 -16.63 -3.77 -0.85
C SER A 405 -15.15 -3.43 -1.04
N SER A 406 -14.33 -3.87 -0.09
CA SER A 406 -12.90 -4.04 -0.31
C SER A 406 -12.48 -5.42 0.17
N PHE A 407 -11.34 -5.93 -0.28
CA PHE A 407 -10.83 -7.20 0.19
C PHE A 407 -9.33 -7.16 0.41
N MET A 408 -8.85 -8.08 1.24
CA MET A 408 -7.43 -8.31 1.46
C MET A 408 -7.07 -9.76 1.19
N LEU A 409 -5.87 -9.96 0.65
CA LEU A 409 -5.23 -11.25 0.44
C LEU A 409 -3.87 -11.23 1.12
N LEU A 410 -3.60 -12.24 1.94
CA LEU A 410 -2.32 -12.45 2.59
C LEU A 410 -1.64 -13.67 1.96
N TYR A 411 -0.54 -13.42 1.24
CA TYR A 411 0.36 -14.49 0.82
C TYR A 411 1.45 -14.68 1.88
N ARG A 412 1.68 -15.94 2.27
CA ARG A 412 2.76 -16.30 3.18
C ARG A 412 3.65 -17.39 2.62
N HIS A 413 4.94 -17.13 2.53
CA HIS A 413 5.91 -18.11 2.06
C HIS A 413 5.93 -19.37 2.94
N ALA A 414 5.88 -19.18 4.27
CA ALA A 414 5.92 -20.26 5.26
C ALA A 414 4.67 -21.17 5.25
N GLY A 415 3.58 -20.73 4.62
CA GLY A 415 2.32 -21.47 4.57
C GLY A 415 1.12 -20.59 4.89
N LYS A 416 -0.05 -21.01 4.41
CA LYS A 416 -1.31 -20.27 4.52
C LYS A 416 -1.61 -19.84 5.95
N ALA A 417 -2.03 -18.58 6.13
CA ALA A 417 -2.45 -18.07 7.42
C ALA A 417 -3.69 -18.81 7.95
N THR A 418 -3.81 -18.94 9.27
CA THR A 418 -4.98 -19.54 9.90
C THR A 418 -5.99 -18.46 10.25
N LEU A 419 -7.27 -18.72 9.97
CA LEU A 419 -8.34 -17.81 10.38
C LEU A 419 -8.54 -17.84 11.89
N ARG A 420 -8.89 -16.69 12.47
CA ARG A 420 -9.22 -16.54 13.89
C ARG A 420 -10.52 -17.23 14.25
N THR A 421 -11.50 -17.15 13.36
CA THR A 421 -12.76 -17.89 13.44
C THR A 421 -12.89 -18.70 12.15
N ALA A 422 -13.13 -20.01 12.29
CA ALA A 422 -13.30 -20.90 11.15
C ALA A 422 -14.34 -20.32 10.18
N ASP A 423 -13.98 -20.29 8.90
CA ASP A 423 -14.79 -19.80 7.78
C ASP A 423 -15.27 -18.35 7.84
N LYS A 424 -14.78 -17.57 8.82
CA LYS A 424 -15.06 -16.14 8.88
C LYS A 424 -14.13 -15.35 7.96
N ARG A 425 -14.60 -15.12 6.74
CA ARG A 425 -13.91 -14.34 5.69
C ARG A 425 -14.66 -13.08 5.29
N GLN A 426 -15.73 -12.74 6.00
CA GLN A 426 -16.54 -11.57 5.72
C GLN A 426 -16.74 -10.75 7.00
N ILE A 427 -16.57 -9.44 6.89
CA ILE A 427 -16.97 -8.46 7.90
C ILE A 427 -18.01 -7.55 7.27
N GLY A 428 -19.14 -7.36 7.94
CA GLY A 428 -20.34 -6.77 7.36
C GLY A 428 -21.20 -7.82 6.65
N ALA A 429 -22.31 -7.38 6.05
CA ALA A 429 -23.26 -8.25 5.39
C ALA A 429 -23.92 -7.56 4.21
N PHE A 430 -24.50 -8.35 3.31
CA PHE A 430 -25.41 -7.92 2.27
C PHE A 430 -26.85 -8.35 2.59
N LYS A 431 -27.81 -7.56 2.12
CA LYS A 431 -29.24 -7.86 2.15
C LYS A 431 -29.64 -8.70 0.95
N ASP A 432 -30.80 -9.33 1.04
CA ASP A 432 -31.35 -10.15 -0.05
C ASP A 432 -31.52 -9.42 -1.38
N ASN A 433 -31.61 -8.10 -1.37
CA ASN A 433 -31.73 -7.26 -2.56
C ASN A 433 -30.39 -6.88 -3.23
N GLY A 434 -29.26 -7.39 -2.73
CA GLY A 434 -27.94 -7.08 -3.28
C GLY A 434 -27.28 -5.82 -2.73
N ALA A 435 -27.90 -5.10 -1.80
CA ALA A 435 -27.28 -3.94 -1.15
C ALA A 435 -26.53 -4.34 0.13
N VAL A 436 -25.47 -3.60 0.48
CA VAL A 436 -24.82 -3.70 1.79
C VAL A 436 -25.85 -3.44 2.90
N ASP A 437 -25.81 -4.28 3.94
CA ASP A 437 -26.51 -3.99 5.18
C ASP A 437 -25.70 -3.00 6.03
N THR A 438 -26.01 -1.73 5.86
CA THR A 438 -25.35 -0.61 6.56
C THR A 438 -25.47 -0.67 8.09
N ASN A 439 -26.36 -1.51 8.62
CA ASN A 439 -26.52 -1.73 10.07
C ASN A 439 -25.83 -3.01 10.57
N ALA A 440 -25.27 -3.83 9.69
CA ALA A 440 -24.67 -5.11 10.08
C ALA A 440 -23.48 -4.94 11.02
N THR A 441 -22.63 -3.96 10.72
CA THR A 441 -21.44 -3.64 11.53
C THR A 441 -21.05 -2.17 11.39
N MET A 442 -20.19 -1.68 12.27
CA MET A 442 -19.68 -0.31 12.19
C MET A 442 -18.73 -0.03 11.01
N VAL A 443 -18.30 -1.07 10.28
CA VAL A 443 -17.57 -0.86 9.02
C VAL A 443 -18.52 -0.67 7.85
N SER A 444 -19.75 -1.19 7.94
CA SER A 444 -20.67 -1.30 6.81
C SER A 444 -21.21 0.04 6.30
N ASN A 445 -21.16 1.08 7.13
CA ASN A 445 -21.59 2.44 6.81
C ASN A 445 -20.48 3.49 7.00
N SER A 446 -19.22 3.06 7.19
CA SER A 446 -18.11 3.97 7.43
C SER A 446 -16.83 3.43 6.80
N VAL A 447 -16.45 4.04 5.68
CA VAL A 447 -15.18 3.75 4.99
C VAL A 447 -13.99 4.00 5.92
N THR A 448 -14.05 5.00 6.80
CA THR A 448 -13.00 5.24 7.81
C THR A 448 -12.88 4.07 8.78
N ASN A 449 -13.99 3.54 9.30
CA ASN A 449 -13.95 2.36 10.18
C ASN A 449 -13.54 1.10 9.43
N LEU A 450 -13.88 0.96 8.16
CA LEU A 450 -13.35 -0.10 7.29
C LEU A 450 -11.82 0.01 7.19
N SER A 451 -11.26 1.19 6.95
CA SER A 451 -9.80 1.41 6.93
C SER A 451 -9.16 1.09 8.30
N LYS A 452 -9.83 1.40 9.42
CA LYS A 452 -9.37 0.97 10.76
C LYS A 452 -9.41 -0.56 10.92
N ALA A 453 -10.42 -1.24 10.39
CA ALA A 453 -10.51 -2.69 10.43
C ALA A 453 -9.40 -3.36 9.61
N VAL A 454 -8.99 -2.76 8.48
CA VAL A 454 -7.82 -3.20 7.70
C VAL A 454 -6.55 -3.12 8.55
N VAL A 455 -6.33 -2.01 9.24
CA VAL A 455 -5.18 -1.83 10.15
C VAL A 455 -5.25 -2.80 11.33
N ALA A 456 -6.44 -3.04 11.89
CA ALA A 456 -6.63 -4.02 12.97
C ALA A 456 -6.25 -5.43 12.52
N ASN A 457 -6.65 -5.82 11.30
CA ASN A 457 -6.24 -7.10 10.70
C ASN A 457 -4.74 -7.18 10.50
N TYR A 458 -4.08 -6.11 10.06
CA TYR A 458 -2.62 -6.07 9.96
C TYR A 458 -1.95 -6.26 11.32
N LEU A 459 -2.34 -5.49 12.33
CA LEU A 459 -1.83 -5.60 13.70
C LEU A 459 -2.01 -7.02 14.28
N SER A 460 -3.15 -7.65 13.97
CA SER A 460 -3.47 -9.00 14.45
C SER A 460 -2.50 -10.07 13.95
N LEU A 461 -1.82 -9.85 12.81
CA LEU A 461 -0.77 -10.75 12.31
C LEU A 461 0.39 -10.86 13.29
N SER A 462 0.68 -9.79 14.04
CA SER A 462 1.72 -9.78 15.06
C SER A 462 1.18 -9.90 16.50
N GLY A 463 -0.12 -10.16 16.67
CA GLY A 463 -0.78 -10.18 17.99
C GLY A 463 -0.85 -8.81 18.67
N GLN A 464 -0.79 -7.73 17.89
CA GLN A 464 -0.75 -6.35 18.38
C GLN A 464 -2.07 -5.59 18.19
N GLU A 465 -3.19 -6.30 17.98
CA GLU A 465 -4.51 -5.68 17.81
C GLU A 465 -4.92 -4.77 18.98
N SER A 466 -4.36 -4.98 20.18
CA SER A 466 -4.56 -4.11 21.34
C SER A 466 -3.99 -2.70 21.15
N LYS A 467 -3.02 -2.51 20.25
CA LYS A 467 -2.41 -1.21 19.92
C LYS A 467 -3.23 -0.41 18.91
N LEU A 468 -4.40 -0.89 18.48
CA LEU A 468 -5.19 -0.21 17.45
C LEU A 468 -5.45 1.26 17.82
N ALA A 469 -5.85 1.54 19.07
CA ALA A 469 -6.12 2.89 19.54
C ALA A 469 -4.90 3.81 19.44
N ASP A 470 -3.71 3.30 19.75
CA ASP A 470 -2.46 4.07 19.64
C ASP A 470 -2.14 4.41 18.19
N VAL A 471 -2.47 3.51 17.26
CA VAL A 471 -2.21 3.67 15.83
C VAL A 471 -3.25 4.59 15.18
N VAL A 472 -4.54 4.31 15.32
CA VAL A 472 -5.60 5.01 14.57
C VAL A 472 -6.27 6.14 15.33
N GLY A 473 -5.94 6.33 16.62
CA GLY A 473 -6.44 7.40 17.48
C GLY A 473 -7.67 7.03 18.31
N ASP A 474 -8.30 5.89 18.03
CA ASP A 474 -9.44 5.34 18.76
C ASP A 474 -9.57 3.82 18.54
N ASN A 475 -10.50 3.17 19.25
CA ASN A 475 -10.89 1.79 18.96
C ASN A 475 -12.41 1.71 18.84
N PRO A 476 -12.98 1.89 17.63
CA PRO A 476 -14.42 1.84 17.46
C PRO A 476 -14.99 0.44 17.77
N PHE A 477 -14.18 -0.61 17.61
CA PHE A 477 -14.61 -2.00 17.80
C PHE A 477 -14.68 -2.42 19.27
N GLY A 478 -14.00 -1.70 20.17
CA GLY A 478 -13.97 -1.96 21.60
C GLY A 478 -13.62 -3.41 21.95
N SER A 479 -14.36 -3.99 22.89
CA SER A 479 -14.23 -5.41 23.28
C SER A 479 -14.61 -6.39 22.18
N SER A 480 -15.31 -5.94 21.14
CA SER A 480 -15.78 -6.76 20.03
C SER A 480 -14.77 -6.83 18.87
N ILE A 481 -13.53 -6.34 19.05
CA ILE A 481 -12.49 -6.32 18.00
C ILE A 481 -12.27 -7.67 17.32
N ASN A 482 -12.36 -8.79 18.06
CA ASN A 482 -12.26 -10.14 17.48
C ASN A 482 -13.28 -10.42 16.37
N SER A 483 -14.44 -9.74 16.40
CA SER A 483 -15.44 -9.86 15.35
C SER A 483 -15.06 -9.16 14.04
N TYR A 484 -13.98 -8.39 14.04
CA TYR A 484 -13.45 -7.61 12.92
C TYR A 484 -12.07 -8.09 12.47
N LEU A 485 -11.63 -9.26 12.94
CA LEU A 485 -10.33 -9.84 12.59
C LEU A 485 -10.51 -11.17 11.85
N PHE A 486 -9.81 -11.32 10.74
CA PHE A 486 -9.77 -12.55 9.94
C PHE A 486 -8.69 -13.50 10.44
N PHE A 487 -7.49 -12.99 10.75
CA PHE A 487 -6.31 -13.82 10.93
C PHE A 487 -5.96 -14.04 12.41
N ASN A 488 -5.41 -15.22 12.69
CA ASN A 488 -4.63 -15.44 13.91
C ASN A 488 -3.24 -14.82 13.77
N PRO A 489 -2.58 -14.51 14.91
CA PRO A 489 -1.17 -14.14 14.90
C PRO A 489 -0.34 -15.19 14.19
N ILE A 490 0.57 -14.74 13.36
CA ILE A 490 1.49 -15.58 12.61
C ILE A 490 2.79 -15.73 13.41
N LYS A 491 3.20 -16.98 13.58
CA LYS A 491 4.47 -17.34 14.23
C LYS A 491 5.63 -17.26 13.25
#